data_AF-A0A6F8XIJ7-F1
#
_entry.id   AF-A0A6F8XIJ7-F1
#
_cell.length_a   1.000
_cell.length_b   1.000
_cell.length_c   1.000
_cell.angle_alpha   90.00
_cell.angle_beta   90.00
_cell.angle_gamma   90.00
#
_symmetry.space_group_name_H-M   'P 1'
#
loop_
_entity.id
_entity.type
_entity.pdbx_description
1 polymer ?
#
loop_
_entity_poly.entity_id
_entity_poly.type
_entity_poly.pdbx_seq_one_letter_code
_entity_poly.pdbx_strand_id
1 'polypeptide(L)'
;MSSNQHGPNVIEINGMAMLLTTTSGGVAIHLTAPAPEPSSGREAVLDFYFASDRYDRADALAGYDRAALTEPRWSPTTLCGRVWAIMVGGDGGAIGRSGEVAFAPTCRRCLTLIDRHFPKPTPDSRLALVAQIAADTVVEQRGFAEIHHVPGDQQDELRRTIRALIRQRTSHPVRTHLIKEVIYVECPAIHDQHAEQGMREAAEVMGAILSGEPPPRLKRDWVISWATWDIA
;
A
#
# COMPACT_ATOMS: atom_id res chain seq x y z
N MET A 1 -17.17 39.33 8.37
CA MET A 1 -17.47 37.91 8.66
C MET A 1 -16.55 37.11 7.75
N SER A 2 -15.52 36.44 8.25
CA SER A 2 -14.66 35.62 7.39
C SER A 2 -15.51 34.49 6.83
N SER A 3 -15.70 34.45 5.51
CA SER A 3 -16.39 33.34 4.89
C SER A 3 -15.53 32.09 5.11
N ASN A 4 -16.02 31.15 5.92
CA ASN A 4 -15.46 29.80 6.04
C ASN A 4 -15.81 29.02 4.76
N GLN A 5 -15.38 29.51 3.60
CA GLN A 5 -15.57 28.84 2.33
C GLN A 5 -14.42 27.86 2.12
N HIS A 6 -14.76 26.65 1.73
CA HIS A 6 -13.82 25.56 1.53
C HIS A 6 -13.22 25.61 0.12
N GLY A 7 -11.91 25.40 0.00
CA GLY A 7 -11.24 25.31 -1.29
C GLY A 7 -11.40 23.94 -1.95
N PRO A 8 -10.62 23.66 -3.01
CA PRO A 8 -10.54 22.34 -3.61
C PRO A 8 -10.17 21.27 -2.57
N ASN A 9 -10.78 20.09 -2.66
CA ASN A 9 -10.49 18.95 -1.82
C ASN A 9 -9.15 18.32 -2.19
N VAL A 10 -8.11 18.72 -1.47
CA VAL A 10 -6.72 18.37 -1.73
C VAL A 10 -6.10 17.65 -0.56
N ILE A 11 -5.16 16.76 -0.85
CA ILE A 11 -4.23 16.21 0.14
C ILE A 11 -2.81 16.65 -0.18
N GLU A 12 -2.01 16.89 0.85
CA GLU A 12 -0.60 17.22 0.71
C GLU A 12 0.24 15.95 0.67
N ILE A 13 1.04 15.80 -0.39
CA ILE A 13 1.95 14.67 -0.58
C ILE A 13 3.35 15.20 -0.81
N ASN A 14 4.20 15.10 0.21
CA ASN A 14 5.57 15.63 0.19
C ASN A 14 5.65 17.10 -0.30
N GLY A 15 4.78 17.96 0.23
CA GLY A 15 4.68 19.39 -0.13
C GLY A 15 4.03 19.67 -1.48
N MET A 16 3.45 18.66 -2.14
CA MET A 16 2.66 18.81 -3.35
C MET A 16 1.17 18.61 -3.06
N ALA A 17 0.38 19.65 -3.25
CA ALA A 17 -1.07 19.56 -3.21
C ALA A 17 -1.59 18.68 -4.36
N MET A 18 -2.35 17.64 -4.03
CA MET A 18 -2.98 16.74 -5.00
C MET A 18 -4.49 16.73 -4.82
N LEU A 19 -5.22 16.92 -5.92
CA LEU A 19 -6.67 16.95 -5.94
C LEU A 19 -7.25 15.54 -5.89
N LEU A 20 -8.25 15.33 -5.02
CA LEU A 20 -9.05 14.11 -5.01
C LEU A 20 -10.15 14.20 -6.08
N THR A 21 -10.18 13.21 -6.98
CA THR A 21 -11.07 13.22 -8.15
C THR A 21 -11.77 11.88 -8.35
N THR A 22 -12.91 11.91 -9.01
CA THR A 22 -13.62 10.71 -9.47
C THR A 22 -13.61 10.64 -11.00
N THR A 23 -13.72 9.43 -11.54
CA THR A 23 -13.88 9.17 -12.98
C THR A 23 -15.33 8.78 -13.28
N SER A 24 -15.81 9.02 -14.50
CA SER A 24 -17.17 8.64 -14.90
C SER A 24 -17.42 7.14 -14.66
N GLY A 25 -18.40 6.81 -13.81
CA GLY A 25 -18.81 5.43 -13.50
C GLY A 25 -17.85 4.65 -12.60
N GLY A 26 -16.85 5.29 -11.99
CA GLY A 26 -15.92 4.65 -11.06
C GLY A 26 -16.26 4.92 -9.59
N VAL A 27 -16.00 3.93 -8.73
CA VAL A 27 -16.09 4.07 -7.25
C VAL A 27 -14.75 4.40 -6.60
N ALA A 28 -13.67 4.39 -7.38
CA ALA A 28 -12.34 4.68 -6.87
C ALA A 28 -12.10 6.19 -6.82
N ILE A 29 -11.48 6.64 -5.74
CA ILE A 29 -11.00 8.01 -5.60
C ILE A 29 -9.56 8.07 -6.11
N HIS A 30 -9.34 8.96 -7.07
CA HIS A 30 -8.09 9.15 -7.76
C HIS A 30 -7.39 10.42 -7.29
N LEU A 31 -6.08 10.48 -7.54
CA LEU A 31 -5.30 11.70 -7.37
C LEU A 31 -4.99 12.36 -8.68
N THR A 32 -5.01 13.67 -8.67
CA THR A 32 -4.63 14.52 -9.79
C THR A 32 -3.62 15.54 -9.29
N ALA A 33 -2.43 15.52 -9.89
CA ALA A 33 -1.37 16.48 -9.60
C ALA A 33 -1.70 17.86 -10.21
N PRO A 34 -1.01 18.93 -9.76
CA PRO A 34 -1.01 20.19 -10.48
C PRO A 34 -0.57 19.98 -11.93
N ALA A 35 -1.11 20.79 -12.83
CA ALA A 35 -0.69 20.80 -14.20
C ALA A 35 0.78 21.27 -14.29
N PRO A 36 1.59 20.71 -15.21
CA PRO A 36 2.99 21.10 -15.35
C PRO A 36 3.14 22.56 -15.80
N GLU A 37 2.16 23.06 -16.55
CA GLU A 37 2.11 24.45 -17.02
C GLU A 37 0.74 25.06 -16.70
N PRO A 38 0.66 26.33 -16.27
CA PRO A 38 -0.59 27.00 -15.94
C PRO A 38 -1.63 26.97 -17.08
N SER A 39 -1.21 27.08 -18.33
CA SER A 39 -2.09 27.05 -19.52
C SER A 39 -2.66 25.67 -19.86
N SER A 40 -2.15 24.60 -19.23
CA SER A 40 -2.60 23.22 -19.45
C SER A 40 -3.52 22.71 -18.34
N GLY A 41 -3.78 23.56 -17.34
CA GLY A 41 -4.57 23.21 -16.19
C GLY A 41 -6.07 23.17 -16.47
N ARG A 42 -6.75 22.40 -15.62
CA ARG A 42 -8.19 22.22 -15.59
C ARG A 42 -8.73 22.63 -14.23
N GLU A 43 -9.95 23.15 -14.21
CA GLU A 43 -10.69 23.50 -13.00
C GLU A 43 -11.09 22.26 -12.20
N ALA A 44 -11.01 22.33 -10.87
CA ALA A 44 -11.45 21.24 -9.99
C ALA A 44 -12.97 20.94 -10.17
N VAL A 45 -13.74 22.02 -10.35
CA VAL A 45 -15.16 21.98 -10.67
C VAL A 45 -15.41 22.97 -11.82
N LEU A 46 -16.01 22.50 -12.90
CA LEU A 46 -16.30 23.34 -14.08
C LEU A 46 -17.38 24.39 -13.75
N ASP A 47 -17.25 25.59 -14.33
CA ASP A 47 -18.10 26.73 -13.99
C ASP A 47 -19.60 26.47 -14.18
N PHE A 48 -19.98 25.61 -15.14
CA PHE A 48 -21.37 25.24 -15.38
C PHE A 48 -22.06 24.56 -14.18
N TYR A 49 -21.30 23.97 -13.25
CA TYR A 49 -21.87 23.40 -12.02
C TYR A 49 -22.41 24.46 -11.07
N PHE A 50 -21.96 25.72 -11.20
CA PHE A 50 -22.46 26.87 -10.45
C PHE A 50 -23.61 27.60 -11.16
N ALA A 51 -23.77 27.39 -12.47
CA ALA A 51 -24.68 28.15 -13.31
C ALA A 51 -26.10 27.57 -13.41
N SER A 52 -26.34 26.33 -12.96
CA SER A 52 -27.61 25.64 -13.24
C SER A 52 -28.67 25.84 -12.17
N ASP A 53 -29.82 26.37 -12.58
CA ASP A 53 -31.16 26.21 -11.98
C ASP A 53 -31.65 24.75 -11.98
N ARG A 54 -30.98 23.88 -12.76
CA ARG A 54 -31.23 22.45 -12.81
C ARG A 54 -30.61 21.73 -11.61
N TYR A 55 -31.48 21.32 -10.68
CA TYR A 55 -31.25 20.30 -9.63
C TYR A 55 -30.42 20.68 -8.39
N ASP A 56 -30.81 21.69 -7.60
CA ASP A 56 -30.29 21.90 -6.22
C ASP A 56 -28.75 21.89 -6.08
N ARG A 57 -28.01 22.15 -7.17
CA ARG A 57 -26.53 22.03 -7.22
C ARG A 57 -25.83 23.24 -6.62
N ALA A 58 -26.47 24.41 -6.70
CA ALA A 58 -25.95 25.65 -6.14
C ALA A 58 -25.83 25.56 -4.60
N ASP A 59 -26.81 24.94 -3.93
CA ASP A 59 -26.78 24.77 -2.47
C ASP A 59 -25.65 23.84 -2.03
N ALA A 60 -25.41 22.76 -2.78
CA ALA A 60 -24.30 21.83 -2.51
C ALA A 60 -22.91 22.49 -2.66
N LEU A 61 -22.81 23.59 -3.40
CA LEU A 61 -21.57 24.34 -3.62
C LEU A 61 -21.48 25.64 -2.81
N ALA A 62 -22.51 26.00 -2.04
CA ALA A 62 -22.55 27.24 -1.27
C ALA A 62 -21.44 27.31 -0.20
N GLY A 63 -21.01 26.15 0.30
CA GLY A 63 -19.90 26.03 1.26
C GLY A 63 -18.51 26.16 0.63
N TYR A 64 -18.39 26.24 -0.70
CA TYR A 64 -17.11 26.27 -1.39
C TYR A 64 -16.75 27.66 -1.92
N ASP A 65 -15.44 27.92 -2.00
CA ASP A 65 -14.89 29.08 -2.71
C ASP A 65 -14.90 28.80 -4.22
N ARG A 66 -15.84 29.45 -4.93
CA ARG A 66 -15.96 29.31 -6.38
C ARG A 66 -14.67 29.67 -7.11
N ALA A 67 -13.99 30.76 -6.72
CA ALA A 67 -12.78 31.21 -7.41
C ALA A 67 -11.65 30.18 -7.28
N ALA A 68 -11.52 29.56 -6.10
CA ALA A 68 -10.55 28.50 -5.88
C ALA A 68 -10.88 27.20 -6.64
N LEU A 69 -12.17 26.87 -6.79
CA LEU A 69 -12.60 25.68 -7.52
C LEU A 69 -12.48 25.82 -9.05
N THR A 70 -12.64 27.03 -9.57
CA THR A 70 -12.57 27.33 -11.01
C THR A 70 -11.16 27.76 -11.47
N GLU A 71 -10.17 27.77 -10.58
CA GLU A 71 -8.78 28.00 -10.96
C GLU A 71 -8.25 26.84 -11.83
N PRO A 72 -7.80 27.09 -13.09
CA PRO A 72 -7.34 26.04 -13.99
C PRO A 72 -5.91 25.64 -13.67
N ARG A 73 -5.73 24.83 -12.61
CA ARG A 73 -4.40 24.44 -12.12
C ARG A 73 -4.14 22.94 -12.07
N TRP A 74 -5.13 22.10 -12.34
CA TRP A 74 -5.02 20.65 -12.17
C TRP A 74 -4.74 19.95 -13.49
N SER A 75 -3.94 18.89 -13.46
CA SER A 75 -3.69 18.06 -14.65
C SER A 75 -5.03 17.54 -15.23
N PRO A 76 -5.21 17.51 -16.56
CA PRO A 76 -6.42 16.97 -17.18
C PRO A 76 -6.59 15.46 -16.95
N THR A 77 -5.53 14.77 -16.52
CA THR A 77 -5.54 13.36 -16.16
C THR A 77 -5.07 13.13 -14.73
N THR A 78 -5.61 12.08 -14.11
CA THR A 78 -5.18 11.56 -12.81
C THR A 78 -3.74 11.03 -12.90
N LEU A 79 -3.06 10.84 -11.75
CA LEU A 79 -1.73 10.22 -11.68
C LEU A 79 -1.67 8.86 -12.40
N CYS A 80 -2.77 8.10 -12.37
CA CYS A 80 -2.86 6.81 -13.03
C CYS A 80 -3.21 6.88 -14.53
N GLY A 81 -3.27 8.07 -15.13
CA GLY A 81 -3.51 8.32 -16.56
C GLY A 81 -4.98 8.31 -16.98
N ARG A 82 -5.93 8.20 -16.04
CA ARG A 82 -7.37 8.29 -16.36
C ARG A 82 -7.83 9.74 -16.49
N VAL A 83 -8.70 10.01 -17.46
CA VAL A 83 -9.50 11.23 -17.50
C VAL A 83 -10.50 11.20 -16.35
N TRP A 84 -10.54 12.26 -15.56
CA TRP A 84 -11.44 12.39 -14.42
C TRP A 84 -12.67 13.25 -14.78
N ALA A 85 -13.77 13.05 -14.07
CA ALA A 85 -15.03 13.74 -14.29
C ALA A 85 -15.09 15.05 -13.50
N ILE A 86 -14.86 14.97 -12.19
CA ILE A 86 -14.94 16.09 -11.26
C ILE A 86 -14.13 15.82 -9.99
N MET A 87 -13.81 16.86 -9.24
CA MET A 87 -13.36 16.76 -7.85
C MET A 87 -14.39 16.02 -6.97
N VAL A 88 -13.93 15.21 -6.02
CA VAL A 88 -14.80 14.61 -4.98
C VAL A 88 -15.03 15.60 -3.83
N GLY A 89 -16.20 15.55 -3.19
CA GLY A 89 -16.50 16.42 -2.05
C GLY A 89 -15.53 16.23 -0.89
N GLY A 90 -15.27 17.31 -0.16
CA GLY A 90 -14.45 17.35 1.06
C GLY A 90 -15.20 18.08 2.17
N ASP A 91 -14.50 18.96 2.89
CA ASP A 91 -15.05 19.69 4.04
C ASP A 91 -16.25 20.59 3.70
N GLY A 92 -16.34 21.09 2.47
CA GLY A 92 -17.50 21.86 2.00
C GLY A 92 -18.72 21.00 1.65
N GLY A 93 -18.65 19.67 1.84
CA GLY A 93 -19.72 18.73 1.52
C GLY A 93 -19.61 18.11 0.13
N ALA A 94 -20.63 17.35 -0.27
CA ALA A 94 -20.66 16.66 -1.55
C ALA A 94 -20.72 17.61 -2.74
N ILE A 95 -20.03 17.28 -3.83
CA ILE A 95 -20.15 18.02 -5.10
C ILE A 95 -21.37 17.51 -5.87
N GLY A 96 -22.46 18.26 -5.75
CA GLY A 96 -23.77 17.91 -6.32
C GLY A 96 -24.55 16.88 -5.49
N ARG A 97 -25.86 16.74 -5.80
CA ARG A 97 -26.84 15.97 -4.98
C ARG A 97 -26.49 14.50 -4.74
N SER A 98 -25.80 13.86 -5.67
CA SER A 98 -25.41 12.44 -5.61
C SER A 98 -23.90 12.27 -5.48
N GLY A 99 -23.17 13.35 -5.18
CA GLY A 99 -21.74 13.29 -4.95
C GLY A 99 -21.42 12.62 -3.62
N GLU A 100 -20.25 11.99 -3.55
CA GLU A 100 -19.70 11.46 -2.30
C GLU A 100 -18.65 12.43 -1.73
N VAL A 101 -18.38 12.28 -0.44
CA VAL A 101 -17.28 12.95 0.25
C VAL A 101 -16.18 11.93 0.50
N ALA A 102 -14.93 12.31 0.20
CA ALA A 102 -13.77 11.47 0.47
C ALA A 102 -12.58 12.31 0.89
N PHE A 103 -11.79 11.78 1.82
CA PHE A 103 -10.60 12.43 2.38
C PHE A 103 -9.31 11.68 2.05
N ALA A 104 -9.41 10.59 1.29
CA ALA A 104 -8.27 9.77 0.90
C ALA A 104 -8.51 9.11 -0.46
N PRO A 105 -7.44 8.88 -1.26
CA PRO A 105 -7.53 8.14 -2.50
C PRO A 105 -7.67 6.65 -2.23
N THR A 106 -8.43 5.96 -3.09
CA THR A 106 -8.63 4.50 -3.02
C THR A 106 -8.12 3.78 -4.27
N CYS A 107 -7.74 4.51 -5.31
CA CYS A 107 -7.15 3.93 -6.50
C CYS A 107 -5.76 3.34 -6.20
N ARG A 108 -5.66 2.00 -6.23
CA ARG A 108 -4.39 1.26 -6.03
C ARG A 108 -3.23 1.78 -6.88
N ARG A 109 -3.49 2.11 -8.15
CA ARG A 109 -2.45 2.61 -9.06
C ARG A 109 -1.96 4.00 -8.67
N CYS A 110 -2.85 4.88 -8.19
CA CYS A 110 -2.45 6.20 -7.68
C CYS A 110 -1.62 6.03 -6.40
N LEU A 111 -2.06 5.19 -5.46
CA LEU A 111 -1.32 4.88 -4.23
C LEU A 111 0.10 4.39 -4.52
N THR A 112 0.29 3.43 -5.43
CA THR A 112 1.64 2.96 -5.83
C THR A 112 2.50 4.05 -6.48
N LEU A 113 1.90 5.05 -7.14
CA LEU A 113 2.65 6.14 -7.77
C LEU A 113 3.06 7.21 -6.75
N ILE A 114 2.21 7.46 -5.76
CA ILE A 114 2.52 8.34 -4.62
C ILE A 114 3.78 7.87 -3.88
N ASP A 115 3.98 6.56 -3.74
CA ASP A 115 5.17 6.02 -3.05
C ASP A 115 6.49 6.56 -3.61
N ARG A 116 6.52 6.99 -4.88
CA ARG A 116 7.70 7.60 -5.52
C ARG A 116 7.98 9.03 -5.05
N HIS A 117 6.99 9.70 -4.48
CA HIS A 117 7.15 11.04 -3.92
C HIS A 117 7.77 11.01 -2.52
N PHE A 118 7.84 9.85 -1.87
CA PHE A 118 8.53 9.70 -0.59
C PHE A 118 9.99 9.27 -0.80
N PRO A 119 10.93 9.72 0.06
CA PRO A 119 12.30 9.24 0.01
C PRO A 119 12.31 7.73 0.25
N LYS A 120 13.19 7.03 -0.47
CA LYS A 120 13.39 5.60 -0.21
C LYS A 120 13.86 5.44 1.26
N PRO A 121 13.25 4.53 2.03
CA PRO A 121 13.73 4.21 3.36
C PRO A 121 15.22 3.85 3.32
N THR A 122 15.99 4.36 4.29
CA THR A 122 17.37 3.91 4.45
C THR A 122 17.33 2.46 4.92
N PRO A 123 18.00 1.52 4.24
CA PRO A 123 18.04 0.14 4.69
C PRO A 123 18.60 0.06 6.11
N ASP A 124 17.87 -0.61 6.99
CA ASP A 124 18.36 -0.89 8.33
C ASP A 124 19.58 -1.82 8.25
N SER A 125 20.56 -1.60 9.13
CA SER A 125 21.75 -2.46 9.26
C SER A 125 21.42 -3.95 9.34
N ARG A 126 20.28 -4.30 9.97
CA ARG A 126 19.82 -5.68 10.21
C ARG A 126 19.32 -6.37 8.95
N LEU A 127 18.98 -5.61 7.92
CA LEU A 127 18.32 -6.12 6.72
C LEU A 127 19.11 -7.25 6.05
N ALA A 128 20.42 -7.05 5.86
CA ALA A 128 21.27 -8.04 5.21
C ALA A 128 21.38 -9.33 6.03
N LEU A 129 21.56 -9.20 7.35
CA LEU A 129 21.67 -10.35 8.25
C LEU A 129 20.37 -11.15 8.31
N VAL A 130 19.23 -10.49 8.54
CA VAL A 130 17.92 -11.16 8.60
C VAL A 130 17.58 -11.81 7.27
N ALA A 131 17.91 -11.16 6.15
CA ALA A 131 17.69 -11.73 4.83
C ALA A 131 18.52 -13.01 4.61
N GLN A 132 19.78 -13.01 5.06
CA GLN A 132 20.66 -14.16 4.95
C GLN A 132 20.15 -15.33 5.81
N ILE A 133 19.81 -15.08 7.08
CA ILE A 133 19.26 -16.11 7.98
C ILE A 133 18.00 -16.72 7.38
N ALA A 134 17.08 -15.90 6.87
CA ALA A 134 15.87 -16.39 6.21
C ALA A 134 16.18 -17.23 4.96
N ALA A 135 17.15 -16.81 4.14
CA ALA A 135 17.57 -17.57 2.98
C ALA A 135 18.24 -18.91 3.37
N ASP A 136 19.02 -18.94 4.45
CA ASP A 136 19.66 -20.16 4.96
C ASP A 136 18.62 -21.12 5.51
N THR A 137 17.70 -20.65 6.36
CA THR A 137 16.55 -21.43 6.86
C THR A 137 15.73 -22.03 5.70
N VAL A 138 15.42 -21.24 4.68
CA VAL A 138 14.62 -21.73 3.53
C VAL A 138 15.41 -22.76 2.73
N VAL A 139 16.67 -22.50 2.39
CA VAL A 139 17.43 -23.36 1.46
C VAL A 139 17.96 -24.62 2.12
N GLU A 140 18.35 -24.56 3.40
CA GLU A 140 19.09 -25.64 4.05
C GLU A 140 18.24 -26.53 4.95
N GLN A 141 17.08 -26.05 5.41
CA GLN A 141 16.36 -26.72 6.49
C GLN A 141 14.99 -27.24 6.07
N ARG A 142 14.11 -26.38 5.54
CA ARG A 142 12.67 -26.72 5.45
C ARG A 142 11.94 -26.19 4.21
N GLY A 143 12.56 -25.32 3.42
CA GLY A 143 11.88 -24.66 2.30
C GLY A 143 10.92 -23.53 2.67
N PHE A 144 10.80 -23.18 3.95
CA PHE A 144 9.95 -22.08 4.42
C PHE A 144 10.54 -21.33 5.61
N ALA A 145 10.15 -20.06 5.77
CA ALA A 145 10.49 -19.24 6.93
C ALA A 145 9.40 -18.19 7.23
N GLU A 146 9.26 -17.83 8.50
CA GLU A 146 8.41 -16.75 8.98
C GLU A 146 9.27 -15.64 9.60
N ILE A 147 9.00 -14.40 9.23
CA ILE A 147 9.75 -13.25 9.75
C ILE A 147 8.78 -12.28 10.40
N HIS A 148 8.98 -12.05 11.70
CA HIS A 148 8.12 -11.27 12.56
C HIS A 148 8.74 -9.91 12.89
N HIS A 149 7.88 -8.93 13.22
CA HIS A 149 8.27 -7.61 13.72
C HIS A 149 9.15 -6.78 12.78
N VAL A 150 9.06 -7.01 11.47
CA VAL A 150 9.80 -6.23 10.47
C VAL A 150 9.16 -4.84 10.33
N PRO A 151 9.91 -3.74 10.54
CA PRO A 151 9.41 -2.38 10.31
C PRO A 151 8.82 -2.22 8.92
N GLY A 152 7.65 -1.58 8.80
CA GLY A 152 6.87 -1.51 7.56
C GLY A 152 7.64 -1.00 6.35
N ASP A 153 8.51 -0.02 6.57
CA ASP A 153 9.40 0.60 5.59
C ASP A 153 10.53 -0.33 5.10
N GLN A 154 10.84 -1.40 5.85
CA GLN A 154 11.87 -2.39 5.51
C GLN A 154 11.30 -3.66 4.86
N GLN A 155 9.98 -3.91 4.97
CA GLN A 155 9.35 -5.17 4.56
C GLN A 155 9.56 -5.49 3.08
N ASP A 156 9.38 -4.51 2.19
CA ASP A 156 9.49 -4.73 0.74
C ASP A 156 10.93 -4.95 0.29
N GLU A 157 11.88 -4.25 0.88
CA GLU A 157 13.30 -4.45 0.61
C GLU A 157 13.75 -5.82 1.11
N LEU A 158 13.40 -6.18 2.35
CA LEU A 158 13.72 -7.48 2.92
C LEU A 158 13.19 -8.63 2.06
N ARG A 159 11.92 -8.58 1.64
CA ARG A 159 11.31 -9.57 0.74
C ARG A 159 12.02 -9.65 -0.62
N ARG A 160 12.52 -8.53 -1.13
CA ARG A 160 13.29 -8.51 -2.38
C ARG A 160 14.66 -9.19 -2.19
N THR A 161 15.38 -8.82 -1.13
CA THR A 161 16.70 -9.36 -0.82
C THR A 161 16.65 -10.86 -0.57
N ILE A 162 15.70 -11.36 0.23
CA ILE A 162 15.53 -12.79 0.48
C ILE A 162 15.28 -13.57 -0.82
N ARG A 163 14.36 -13.09 -1.67
CA ARG A 163 14.08 -13.74 -2.96
C ARG A 163 15.33 -13.76 -3.84
N ALA A 164 16.14 -12.71 -3.83
CA ALA A 164 17.38 -12.67 -4.59
C ALA A 164 18.39 -13.71 -4.07
N LEU A 165 18.63 -13.76 -2.76
CA LEU A 165 19.55 -14.71 -2.12
C LEU A 165 19.15 -16.17 -2.39
N ILE A 166 17.88 -16.51 -2.21
CA ILE A 166 17.40 -17.88 -2.46
C ILE A 166 17.53 -18.24 -3.94
N ARG A 167 17.14 -17.35 -4.86
CA ARG A 167 17.25 -17.61 -6.31
C ARG A 167 18.68 -17.79 -6.78
N GLN A 168 19.63 -17.04 -6.20
CA GLN A 168 21.05 -17.20 -6.51
C GLN A 168 21.57 -18.60 -6.15
N ARG A 169 20.99 -19.24 -5.12
CA ARG A 169 21.42 -20.55 -4.61
C ARG A 169 20.69 -21.72 -5.27
N THR A 170 19.39 -21.57 -5.55
CA THR A 170 18.53 -22.70 -5.94
C THR A 170 18.03 -22.63 -7.37
N SER A 171 18.06 -21.46 -8.02
CA SER A 171 17.38 -21.21 -9.30
C SER A 171 15.87 -21.52 -9.31
N HIS A 172 15.25 -21.73 -8.15
CA HIS A 172 13.84 -22.08 -8.03
C HIS A 172 12.96 -20.84 -7.80
N PRO A 173 11.66 -20.91 -8.17
CA PRO A 173 10.71 -19.87 -7.84
C PRO A 173 10.51 -19.76 -6.32
N VAL A 174 10.46 -18.52 -5.83
CA VAL A 174 10.30 -18.18 -4.41
C VAL A 174 9.10 -17.26 -4.27
N ARG A 175 8.25 -17.58 -3.29
CA ARG A 175 7.05 -16.81 -2.93
C ARG A 175 7.28 -16.09 -1.61
N THR A 176 6.76 -14.87 -1.53
CA THR A 176 6.80 -14.07 -0.30
C THR A 176 5.45 -13.42 -0.06
N HIS A 177 4.83 -13.68 1.07
CA HIS A 177 3.52 -13.15 1.47
C HIS A 177 3.67 -12.29 2.72
N LEU A 178 2.83 -11.26 2.84
CA LEU A 178 2.71 -10.45 4.06
C LEU A 178 1.30 -10.66 4.60
N ILE A 179 1.18 -11.26 5.78
CA ILE A 179 -0.10 -11.55 6.43
C ILE A 179 0.01 -11.13 7.89
N LYS A 180 -0.85 -10.21 8.33
CA LYS A 180 -0.87 -9.69 9.73
C LYS A 180 0.54 -9.31 10.23
N GLU A 181 1.28 -8.54 9.44
CA GLU A 181 2.64 -8.07 9.75
C GLU A 181 3.74 -9.16 9.80
N VAL A 182 3.41 -10.39 9.42
CA VAL A 182 4.38 -11.50 9.29
C VAL A 182 4.71 -11.71 7.82
N ILE A 183 6.00 -11.76 7.52
CA ILE A 183 6.50 -12.10 6.19
C ILE A 183 6.71 -13.62 6.14
N TYR A 184 5.95 -14.28 5.28
CA TYR A 184 6.11 -15.69 4.96
C TYR A 184 6.95 -15.82 3.70
N VAL A 185 7.97 -16.68 3.75
CA VAL A 185 8.84 -17.00 2.61
C VAL A 185 8.73 -18.49 2.35
N GLU A 186 8.53 -18.87 1.10
CA GLU A 186 8.38 -20.27 0.70
C GLU A 186 9.09 -20.53 -0.63
N CYS A 187 9.85 -21.61 -0.69
CA CYS A 187 10.34 -22.21 -1.90
C CYS A 187 9.78 -23.63 -2.03
N PRO A 188 8.70 -23.84 -2.81
CA PRO A 188 8.02 -25.14 -2.88
C PRO A 188 8.94 -26.30 -3.23
N ALA A 189 9.87 -26.10 -4.18
CA ALA A 189 10.82 -27.13 -4.59
C ALA A 189 11.75 -27.60 -3.45
N ILE A 190 12.15 -26.69 -2.56
CA ILE A 190 12.96 -27.04 -1.37
C ILE A 190 12.06 -27.62 -0.28
N HIS A 191 10.85 -27.09 -0.11
CA HIS A 191 9.89 -27.63 0.84
C HIS A 191 9.57 -29.10 0.54
N ASP A 192 9.38 -29.44 -0.73
CA ASP A 192 9.14 -30.82 -1.18
C ASP A 192 10.32 -31.75 -0.88
N GLN A 193 11.56 -31.25 -0.93
CA GLN A 193 12.77 -32.03 -0.56
C GLN A 193 12.78 -32.37 0.93
N HIS A 194 12.19 -31.53 1.78
CA HIS A 194 12.11 -31.72 3.22
C HIS A 194 10.75 -32.27 3.69
N ALA A 195 9.82 -32.56 2.77
CA ALA A 195 8.45 -32.96 3.10
C ALA A 195 8.39 -34.24 3.93
N GLU A 196 9.21 -35.24 3.60
CA GLU A 196 9.27 -36.51 4.36
C GLU A 196 9.73 -36.30 5.81
N GLN A 197 10.71 -35.40 6.02
CA GLN A 197 11.19 -35.07 7.35
C GLN A 197 10.13 -34.28 8.13
N GLY A 198 9.47 -33.31 7.49
CA GLY A 198 8.36 -32.58 8.08
C GLY A 198 7.18 -33.47 8.48
N MET A 199 6.82 -34.45 7.63
CA MET A 199 5.78 -35.44 7.94
C MET A 199 6.15 -36.31 9.13
N ARG A 200 7.43 -36.71 9.24
CA ARG A 200 7.92 -37.52 10.38
C ARG A 200 7.85 -36.74 11.69
N GLU A 201 8.33 -35.49 11.71
CA GLU A 201 8.25 -34.60 12.88
C GLU A 201 6.79 -34.32 13.30
N ALA A 202 5.89 -34.10 12.33
CA ALA A 202 4.47 -33.89 12.60
C ALA A 202 3.80 -35.15 13.18
N ALA A 203 4.14 -36.34 12.66
CA ALA A 203 3.63 -37.61 13.17
C ALA A 203 4.08 -37.88 14.62
N GLU A 204 5.33 -37.54 14.96
CA GLU A 204 5.84 -37.64 16.34
C GLU A 204 5.08 -36.72 17.30
N VAL A 205 4.85 -35.46 16.91
CA VAL A 205 4.06 -34.52 17.71
C VAL A 205 2.63 -35.01 17.91
N MET A 206 1.97 -35.47 16.85
CA MET A 206 0.61 -35.99 16.93
C MET A 206 0.54 -37.28 17.76
N GLY A 207 1.55 -38.15 17.66
CA GLY A 207 1.67 -39.35 18.48
C GLY A 207 1.76 -39.02 19.97
N ALA A 208 2.60 -38.05 20.35
CA ALA A 208 2.70 -37.61 21.75
C ALA A 208 1.37 -37.04 22.26
N ILE A 209 0.70 -36.20 21.47
CA ILE A 209 -0.61 -35.62 21.83
C ILE A 209 -1.66 -36.72 22.05
N LEU A 210 -1.74 -37.70 21.13
CA LEU A 210 -2.71 -38.79 21.23
C LEU A 210 -2.44 -39.72 22.42
N SER A 211 -1.18 -39.90 22.79
CA SER A 211 -0.76 -40.67 23.97
C SER A 211 -0.90 -39.92 25.30
N GLY A 212 -1.28 -38.64 25.27
CA GLY A 212 -1.33 -37.78 26.45
C GLY A 212 0.06 -37.38 26.99
N GLU A 213 1.10 -37.56 26.18
CA GLU A 213 2.46 -37.12 26.49
C GLU A 213 2.66 -35.65 26.09
N PRO A 214 3.52 -34.91 26.80
CA PRO A 214 3.87 -33.56 26.37
C PRO A 214 4.55 -33.62 25.00
N PRO A 215 4.08 -32.86 24.00
CA PRO A 215 4.67 -32.90 22.67
C PRO A 215 6.13 -32.45 22.72
N PRO A 216 7.00 -33.02 21.87
CA PRO A 216 8.39 -32.60 21.81
C PRO A 216 8.44 -31.11 21.45
N ARG A 217 9.28 -30.36 22.17
CA ARG A 217 9.53 -28.94 21.86
C ARG A 217 10.33 -28.86 20.56
N LEU A 218 9.62 -28.67 19.46
CA LEU A 218 10.25 -28.32 18.19
C LEU A 218 10.94 -26.96 18.35
N LYS A 219 12.25 -26.91 18.10
CA LYS A 219 12.95 -25.63 17.92
C LYS A 219 12.35 -24.99 16.67
N ARG A 220 11.66 -23.87 16.83
CA ARG A 220 11.09 -23.10 15.72
C ARG A 220 12.18 -22.27 15.04
N ASP A 221 13.18 -22.96 14.49
CA ASP A 221 14.30 -22.36 13.75
C ASP A 221 13.85 -21.64 12.47
N TRP A 222 12.63 -21.91 12.02
CA TRP A 222 11.98 -21.19 10.93
C TRP A 222 11.30 -19.87 11.31
N VAL A 223 11.18 -19.56 12.60
CA VAL A 223 10.57 -18.32 13.08
C VAL A 223 11.68 -17.33 13.44
N ILE A 224 11.84 -16.32 12.59
CA ILE A 224 12.85 -15.29 12.72
C ILE A 224 12.18 -14.02 13.24
N SER A 225 12.69 -13.44 14.32
CA SER A 225 12.23 -12.14 14.81
C SER A 225 13.25 -11.08 14.41
N TRP A 226 12.80 -10.03 13.72
CA TRP A 226 13.63 -8.88 13.38
C TRP A 226 14.21 -8.22 14.64
N ALA A 227 13.43 -8.17 15.72
CA ALA A 227 13.80 -7.52 16.99
C ALA A 227 14.87 -8.28 17.79
N THR A 228 15.19 -9.52 17.42
CA THR A 228 16.22 -10.32 18.12
C THR A 228 17.64 -9.89 17.75
N TRP A 229 17.81 -9.24 16.60
CA TRP A 229 19.12 -8.89 16.08
C TRP A 229 19.34 -7.40 16.35
N ASP A 230 20.32 -7.08 17.19
CA ASP A 230 20.88 -5.74 17.27
C ASP A 230 22.29 -5.79 16.65
N ILE A 231 22.56 -4.86 15.75
CA ILE A 231 23.90 -4.64 15.21
C ILE A 231 24.38 -3.34 15.85
N ALA A 232 25.25 -3.48 16.85
CA ALA A 232 25.93 -2.36 17.50
C ALA A 232 27.00 -1.74 16.59
#